data_AF-A0A5J4T4I3-F1
#
_entry.id   AF-A0A5J4T4I3-F1
#
_cell.length_a   1.000
_cell.length_b   1.000
_cell.length_c   1.000
_cell.angle_alpha   90.00
_cell.angle_beta   90.00
_cell.angle_gamma   90.00
#
_symmetry.space_group_name_H-M   'P 1'
#
loop_
_entity.id
_entity.type
_entity.pdbx_description
1 polymer ?
#
loop_
_entity_poly.entity_id
_entity_poly.type
_entity_poly.pdbx_seq_one_letter_code
_entity_poly.pdbx_strand_id
1 'polypeptide(L)'
;MGINYSKIGDGYAQFTDHEPLFEQFFISNVPNPSYIDAINGKDIKFCGGQSSKCKTIKYSTERNPIPFSGIKPTDSTYSIILTQNTTLDTDIQIMSTTLLKGHVVIQTDQYNPTEDYTKQSILASSFSSSLFTISNTGRLKLFGLHFDNLNPTSNNPLISISTDSVDAPQLQIEDCEFESDDPDSQIYHSIISINGGIMKMERTTIEYYKLMDQNSLINIKPDQSSTVTISQTSFISIEQQGTGNGAVINAQLNGESKLTIKDGCSFSGCQSIGSGGAIYATLNSDITDSGGIFIEGTTLTTFSQCSASQLGGAIYLDISIG
;
A
#
# COMPACT_ATOMS: atom_id res chain seq x y z
N MET A 1 -8.10 34.74 15.69
CA MET A 1 -6.66 34.40 15.64
C MET A 1 -6.06 34.79 16.98
N GLY A 2 -5.49 33.84 17.73
CA GLY A 2 -4.77 34.15 18.97
C GLY A 2 -3.40 34.71 18.60
N ILE A 3 -2.94 35.73 19.31
CA ILE A 3 -1.56 36.22 19.14
C ILE A 3 -0.69 35.33 20.02
N ASN A 4 0.23 34.59 19.42
CA ASN A 4 1.28 33.91 20.17
C ASN A 4 2.29 34.96 20.65
N TYR A 5 2.22 35.33 21.94
CA TYR A 5 3.05 36.37 22.52
C TYR A 5 4.56 36.09 22.45
N SER A 6 4.95 34.81 22.30
CA SER A 6 6.36 34.42 22.13
C SER A 6 6.90 34.60 20.70
N LYS A 7 6.01 34.85 19.73
CA LYS A 7 6.34 35.08 18.31
C LYS A 7 5.98 36.49 17.84
N ILE A 8 5.77 37.44 18.76
CA ILE A 8 5.49 38.83 18.41
C ILE A 8 6.76 39.45 17.80
N GLY A 9 6.74 39.58 16.47
CA GLY A 9 7.64 40.46 15.72
C GLY A 9 7.04 41.85 15.50
N ASP A 10 7.56 42.56 14.51
CA ASP A 10 7.26 43.94 14.09
C ASP A 10 5.90 44.13 13.37
N GLY A 11 4.95 43.22 13.57
CA GLY A 11 3.61 43.29 12.94
C GLY A 11 3.51 42.64 11.56
N TYR A 12 4.57 41.99 11.07
CA TYR A 12 4.61 41.22 9.81
C TYR A 12 4.65 39.69 10.02
N ALA A 13 4.21 39.19 11.17
CA ALA A 13 4.16 37.75 11.43
C ALA A 13 3.34 37.04 10.35
N GLN A 14 3.85 35.94 9.80
CA GLN A 14 3.16 35.21 8.74
C GLN A 14 1.87 34.60 9.32
N PHE A 15 0.83 34.42 8.51
CA PHE A 15 -0.41 33.77 8.97
C PHE A 15 -0.15 32.40 9.63
N THR A 16 0.90 31.70 9.19
CA THR A 16 1.37 30.43 9.74
C THR A 16 1.94 30.52 11.16
N ASP A 17 2.25 31.71 11.65
CA ASP A 17 2.73 31.96 13.01
C ASP A 17 1.58 32.21 14.01
N HIS A 18 0.33 32.28 13.52
CA HIS A 18 -0.84 32.42 14.36
C HIS A 18 -1.35 31.06 14.84
N GLU A 19 -1.53 30.97 16.16
CA GLU A 19 -2.14 29.81 16.82
C GLU A 19 -3.67 30.02 16.91
N PRO A 20 -4.49 28.94 16.83
CA PRO A 20 -5.92 29.02 17.10
C PRO A 20 -6.19 29.57 18.50
N LEU A 21 -7.18 30.45 18.61
CA LEU A 21 -7.50 31.13 19.87
C LEU A 21 -8.10 30.18 20.93
N PHE A 22 -8.46 28.96 20.52
CA PHE A 22 -9.28 28.00 21.27
C PHE A 22 -8.73 26.56 21.22
N GLU A 23 -7.40 26.39 21.16
CA GLU A 23 -6.75 25.05 21.17
C GLU A 23 -7.20 24.18 22.35
N GLN A 24 -7.48 24.78 23.50
CA GLN A 24 -7.94 24.08 24.71
C GLN A 24 -9.28 23.35 24.54
N PHE A 25 -10.06 23.69 23.50
CA PHE A 25 -11.35 23.08 23.19
C PHE A 25 -11.27 22.07 22.04
N PHE A 26 -10.07 21.81 21.51
CA PHE A 26 -9.90 20.81 20.47
C PHE A 26 -10.14 19.41 21.01
N ILE A 27 -10.95 18.64 20.28
CA ILE A 27 -11.17 17.22 20.53
C ILE A 27 -10.01 16.37 19.99
N SER A 28 -9.28 16.89 18.99
CA SER A 28 -8.07 16.30 18.39
C SER A 28 -7.24 17.40 17.75
N ASN A 29 -5.91 17.26 17.78
CA ASN A 29 -4.99 18.12 17.03
C ASN A 29 -4.88 17.73 15.54
N VAL A 30 -5.36 16.53 15.20
CA VAL A 30 -5.38 16.00 13.83
C VAL A 30 -6.84 15.83 13.42
N PRO A 31 -7.34 16.59 12.43
CA PRO A 31 -8.67 16.39 11.89
C PRO A 31 -8.88 14.96 11.40
N ASN A 32 -10.06 14.40 11.67
CA ASN A 32 -10.48 13.09 11.16
C ASN A 32 -11.86 13.23 10.50
N PRO A 33 -11.96 13.21 9.16
CA PRO A 33 -10.88 12.98 8.20
C PRO A 33 -9.88 14.16 8.09
N SER A 34 -8.65 13.85 7.65
CA SER A 34 -7.64 14.82 7.23
C SER A 34 -7.60 14.93 5.70
N TYR A 35 -7.75 16.13 5.16
CA TYR A 35 -7.70 16.39 3.72
C TYR A 35 -6.29 16.78 3.27
N ILE A 36 -5.82 16.18 2.18
CA ILE A 36 -4.50 16.39 1.57
C ILE A 36 -4.67 17.06 0.21
N ASP A 37 -3.85 18.08 -0.05
CA ASP A 37 -3.77 18.79 -1.32
C ASP A 37 -2.31 19.18 -1.55
N ALA A 38 -1.61 18.43 -2.41
CA ALA A 38 -0.18 18.61 -2.60
C ALA A 38 0.19 19.96 -3.24
N ILE A 39 -0.77 20.59 -3.93
CA ILE A 39 -0.58 21.86 -4.65
C ILE A 39 -0.78 23.04 -3.69
N ASN A 40 -1.92 23.08 -2.99
CA ASN A 40 -2.35 24.25 -2.21
C ASN A 40 -2.24 24.04 -0.70
N GLY A 41 -2.13 22.79 -0.24
CA GLY A 41 -2.03 22.42 1.16
C GLY A 41 -0.73 22.91 1.80
N LYS A 42 -0.75 23.00 3.14
CA LYS A 42 0.41 23.39 3.93
C LYS A 42 0.56 22.47 5.14
N ASP A 43 1.75 21.94 5.32
CA ASP A 43 2.10 21.13 6.49
C ASP A 43 2.39 22.04 7.68
N ILE A 44 1.31 22.47 8.32
CA ILE A 44 1.32 23.31 9.52
C ILE A 44 0.63 22.59 10.67
N LYS A 45 0.91 23.02 11.91
CA LYS A 45 0.45 22.39 13.16
C LYS A 45 -1.01 21.90 13.11
N PHE A 46 -1.91 22.72 12.56
CA PHE A 46 -3.34 22.46 12.48
C PHE A 46 -3.92 22.29 11.06
N CYS A 47 -3.15 21.71 10.15
CA CYS A 47 -3.69 21.34 8.83
C CYS A 47 -4.58 20.08 8.89
N GLY A 48 -5.29 19.81 7.80
CA GLY A 48 -6.12 18.63 7.58
C GLY A 48 -7.61 18.93 7.55
N GLY A 49 -8.04 20.13 7.94
CA GLY A 49 -9.44 20.56 7.77
C GLY A 49 -9.73 20.95 6.32
N GLN A 50 -11.01 20.95 5.91
CA GLN A 50 -11.40 21.33 4.54
C GLN A 50 -10.91 22.73 4.13
N SER A 51 -10.93 23.69 5.07
CA SER A 51 -10.46 25.06 4.84
C SER A 51 -8.95 25.24 4.93
N SER A 52 -8.22 24.24 5.48
CA SER A 52 -6.78 24.28 5.70
C SER A 52 -6.21 22.87 5.59
N LYS A 53 -6.09 22.39 4.36
CA LYS A 53 -5.62 21.04 4.02
C LYS A 53 -4.13 20.87 4.32
N CYS A 54 -3.71 19.66 4.66
CA CYS A 54 -2.28 19.34 4.74
C CYS A 54 -1.69 19.20 3.34
N LYS A 55 -0.38 19.35 3.23
CA LYS A 55 0.34 19.18 1.97
C LYS A 55 0.69 17.72 1.70
N THR A 56 1.08 16.98 2.73
CA THR A 56 1.53 15.58 2.59
C THR A 56 0.75 14.61 3.47
N ILE A 57 0.64 13.37 3.01
CA ILE A 57 0.12 12.24 3.78
C ILE A 57 1.07 11.95 4.95
N LYS A 58 2.38 11.94 4.70
CA LYS A 58 3.42 11.67 5.71
C LYS A 58 3.25 12.58 6.92
N TYR A 59 3.20 13.89 6.69
CA TYR A 59 3.00 14.86 7.77
C TYR A 59 1.70 14.60 8.53
N SER A 60 0.63 14.23 7.83
CA SER A 60 -0.65 13.93 8.47
C SER A 60 -0.59 12.71 9.39
N THR A 61 0.14 11.66 9.02
CA THR A 61 0.28 10.42 9.79
C THR A 61 1.24 10.51 10.97
N GLU A 62 2.25 11.39 10.92
CA GLU A 62 3.28 11.51 11.95
C GLU A 62 2.88 12.42 13.12
N ARG A 63 1.75 13.12 13.01
CA ARG A 63 1.30 14.04 14.06
C ARG A 63 0.77 13.32 15.29
N ASN A 64 0.92 13.96 16.45
CA ASN A 64 0.25 13.55 17.67
C ASN A 64 -1.17 14.14 17.72
N PRO A 65 -2.23 13.31 17.70
CA PRO A 65 -3.60 13.81 17.72
C PRO A 65 -4.09 14.21 19.11
N ILE A 66 -3.34 13.93 20.19
CA ILE A 66 -3.76 14.24 21.57
C ILE A 66 -3.81 15.77 21.76
N PRO A 67 -4.99 16.37 22.03
CA PRO A 67 -5.15 17.79 22.25
C PRO A 67 -4.57 18.26 23.59
N PHE A 68 -4.53 19.58 23.80
CA PHE A 68 -3.96 20.17 25.01
C PHE A 68 -4.63 19.72 26.32
N SER A 69 -5.91 19.32 26.27
CA SER A 69 -6.62 18.74 27.42
C SER A 69 -6.01 17.42 27.90
N GLY A 70 -5.15 16.78 27.09
CA GLY A 70 -4.55 15.47 27.36
C GLY A 70 -5.52 14.30 27.15
N ILE A 71 -6.79 14.58 26.83
CA ILE A 71 -7.80 13.57 26.58
C ILE A 71 -7.56 12.98 25.20
N LYS A 72 -7.16 11.70 25.15
CA LYS A 72 -6.93 11.00 23.88
C LYS A 72 -8.21 10.93 23.05
N PRO A 73 -8.17 11.28 21.75
CA PRO A 73 -9.28 11.05 20.83
C PRO A 73 -9.77 9.59 20.89
N THR A 74 -11.08 9.41 20.83
CA THR A 74 -11.71 8.08 20.89
C THR A 74 -11.65 7.34 19.56
N ASP A 75 -11.27 8.03 18.47
CA ASP A 75 -11.18 7.48 17.12
C ASP A 75 -10.46 6.12 17.09
N SER A 76 -11.07 5.17 16.41
CA SER A 76 -10.48 3.85 16.16
C SER A 76 -9.72 3.79 14.86
N THR A 77 -9.93 4.76 13.97
CA THR A 77 -9.45 4.78 12.58
C THR A 77 -9.32 6.22 12.13
N TYR A 78 -8.17 6.56 11.55
CA TYR A 78 -7.94 7.88 10.97
C TYR A 78 -8.04 7.82 9.46
N SER A 79 -8.89 8.67 8.89
CA SER A 79 -9.12 8.75 7.45
C SER A 79 -8.35 9.93 6.85
N ILE A 80 -7.66 9.68 5.75
CA ILE A 80 -6.92 10.65 4.95
C ILE A 80 -7.56 10.69 3.56
N ILE A 81 -7.92 11.88 3.11
CA ILE A 81 -8.62 12.11 1.85
C ILE A 81 -7.73 12.93 0.93
N LEU A 82 -7.30 12.33 -0.18
CA LEU A 82 -6.56 13.01 -1.23
C LEU A 82 -7.52 13.78 -2.13
N THR A 83 -7.33 15.09 -2.22
CA THR A 83 -8.15 15.96 -3.08
C THR A 83 -7.45 16.35 -4.38
N GLN A 84 -6.16 16.03 -4.51
CA GLN A 84 -5.29 16.26 -5.67
C GLN A 84 -4.23 15.15 -5.72
N ASN A 85 -3.66 14.92 -6.90
CA ASN A 85 -2.47 14.08 -7.08
C ASN A 85 -1.28 14.59 -6.25
N THR A 86 -0.38 13.70 -5.85
CA THR A 86 0.84 14.04 -5.09
C THR A 86 2.07 13.32 -5.66
N THR A 87 3.21 14.02 -5.66
CA THR A 87 4.56 13.47 -5.92
C THR A 87 5.48 13.66 -4.71
N LEU A 88 4.91 14.06 -3.57
CA LEU A 88 5.67 14.57 -2.42
C LEU A 88 5.85 13.54 -1.32
N ASP A 89 5.01 12.50 -1.34
CA ASP A 89 4.92 11.52 -0.27
C ASP A 89 5.90 10.38 -0.49
N THR A 90 6.59 10.01 0.58
CA THR A 90 7.57 8.93 0.61
C THR A 90 7.78 8.45 2.04
N ASP A 91 8.11 7.17 2.23
CA ASP A 91 8.51 6.63 3.54
C ASP A 91 7.45 6.89 4.63
N ILE A 92 6.20 6.47 4.36
CA ILE A 92 5.09 6.56 5.30
C ILE A 92 5.05 5.29 6.14
N GLN A 93 5.19 5.46 7.46
CA GLN A 93 5.28 4.37 8.43
C GLN A 93 3.95 4.17 9.17
N ILE A 94 3.35 2.99 9.01
CA ILE A 94 2.10 2.60 9.69
C ILE A 94 2.42 1.51 10.71
N MET A 95 2.55 1.92 11.97
CA MET A 95 2.88 1.07 13.11
C MET A 95 1.77 1.14 14.17
N SER A 96 1.84 0.31 15.21
CA SER A 96 0.87 0.26 16.31
C SER A 96 0.58 1.61 16.98
N THR A 97 1.54 2.54 16.96
CA THR A 97 1.43 3.88 17.55
C THR A 97 1.05 4.98 16.57
N THR A 98 1.01 4.71 15.26
CA THR A 98 0.70 5.74 14.26
C THR A 98 -0.67 6.34 14.57
N LEU A 99 -0.66 7.67 14.77
CA LEU A 99 -1.71 8.51 15.35
C LEU A 99 -2.11 8.11 16.78
N LEU A 100 -2.61 6.89 17.02
CA LEU A 100 -2.82 6.32 18.37
C LEU A 100 -2.89 4.80 18.38
N LYS A 101 -3.41 4.20 17.29
CA LYS A 101 -3.77 2.78 17.19
C LYS A 101 -3.25 2.11 15.91
N GLY A 102 -2.55 2.84 15.05
CA GLY A 102 -2.02 2.31 13.80
C GLY A 102 -3.05 2.00 12.73
N HIS A 103 -4.31 2.44 12.87
CA HIS A 103 -5.36 2.20 11.89
C HIS A 103 -5.57 3.42 11.01
N VAL A 104 -5.11 3.34 9.76
CA VAL A 104 -5.15 4.44 8.79
C VAL A 104 -5.88 4.00 7.52
N VAL A 105 -6.75 4.86 7.03
CA VAL A 105 -7.43 4.74 5.73
C VAL A 105 -6.97 5.91 4.87
N ILE A 106 -6.51 5.63 3.66
CA ILE A 106 -6.14 6.63 2.67
C ILE A 106 -7.02 6.39 1.44
N GLN A 107 -7.70 7.42 0.99
CA GLN A 107 -8.61 7.34 -0.13
C GLN A 107 -8.62 8.61 -0.96
N THR A 108 -9.05 8.51 -2.21
CA THR A 108 -9.40 9.67 -3.02
C THR A 108 -10.64 10.38 -2.48
N ASP A 109 -10.77 11.67 -2.76
CA ASP A 109 -12.00 12.42 -2.50
C ASP A 109 -13.15 11.81 -3.32
N GLN A 110 -14.34 11.78 -2.71
CA GLN A 110 -15.55 11.19 -3.30
C GLN A 110 -15.45 9.69 -3.65
N TYR A 111 -14.52 8.93 -3.05
CA TYR A 111 -14.45 7.48 -3.23
C TYR A 111 -15.83 6.82 -3.06
N ASN A 112 -16.32 6.19 -4.13
CA ASN A 112 -17.55 5.43 -4.15
C ASN A 112 -17.39 4.22 -5.09
N PRO A 113 -17.25 2.98 -4.58
CA PRO A 113 -16.99 1.80 -5.42
C PRO A 113 -18.20 1.38 -6.28
N THR A 114 -19.32 2.10 -6.22
CA THR A 114 -20.55 1.82 -6.98
C THR A 114 -20.89 2.87 -8.02
N GLU A 115 -20.17 3.99 -8.03
CA GLU A 115 -20.38 5.12 -8.94
C GLU A 115 -19.05 5.54 -9.57
N ASP A 116 -19.10 6.36 -10.62
CA ASP A 116 -17.89 6.91 -11.21
C ASP A 116 -17.28 7.99 -10.30
N TYR A 117 -15.96 7.91 -10.07
CA TYR A 117 -15.19 8.91 -9.35
C TYR A 117 -13.78 9.02 -9.92
N THR A 118 -13.09 10.12 -9.61
CA THR A 118 -11.71 10.33 -10.06
C THR A 118 -10.73 9.79 -9.02
N LYS A 119 -9.90 8.82 -9.41
CA LYS A 119 -8.80 8.31 -8.60
C LYS A 119 -7.69 9.36 -8.56
N GLN A 120 -7.32 9.82 -7.37
CA GLN A 120 -6.11 10.63 -7.21
C GLN A 120 -4.86 9.74 -7.24
N SER A 121 -3.80 10.25 -7.86
CA SER A 121 -2.54 9.54 -8.00
C SER A 121 -1.56 9.86 -6.86
N ILE A 122 -0.86 8.84 -6.37
CA ILE A 122 0.34 8.97 -5.55
C ILE A 122 1.51 8.53 -6.40
N LEU A 123 2.25 9.51 -6.91
CA LEU A 123 3.34 9.32 -7.84
C LEU A 123 4.64 9.11 -7.05
N ALA A 124 5.26 7.94 -7.20
CA ALA A 124 6.40 7.48 -6.39
C ALA A 124 7.69 7.32 -7.20
N SER A 125 7.69 7.71 -8.47
CA SER A 125 8.82 7.57 -9.40
C SER A 125 10.11 8.30 -8.98
N SER A 126 10.05 9.22 -8.03
CA SER A 126 11.21 10.01 -7.58
C SER A 126 11.95 9.49 -6.33
N PHE A 127 11.47 8.44 -5.66
CA PHE A 127 12.01 8.02 -4.34
C PHE A 127 12.51 6.59 -4.33
N SER A 128 13.57 6.32 -3.56
CA SER A 128 14.19 4.99 -3.46
C SER A 128 13.76 4.21 -2.21
N SER A 129 13.04 4.84 -1.29
CA SER A 129 12.41 4.21 -0.12
C SER A 129 11.03 3.67 -0.48
N SER A 130 10.55 2.70 0.30
CA SER A 130 9.15 2.27 0.23
C SER A 130 8.22 3.46 0.46
N LEU A 131 7.14 3.55 -0.30
CA LEU A 131 6.10 4.56 -0.05
C LEU A 131 5.37 4.25 1.25
N PHE A 132 4.97 2.99 1.45
CA PHE A 132 4.32 2.53 2.66
C PHE A 132 5.10 1.39 3.30
N THR A 133 5.33 1.50 4.61
CA THR A 133 5.83 0.39 5.44
C THR A 133 4.84 0.13 6.57
N ILE A 134 4.33 -1.09 6.64
CA ILE A 134 3.34 -1.52 7.62
C ILE A 134 3.99 -2.57 8.51
N SER A 135 4.06 -2.27 9.81
CA SER A 135 4.72 -3.14 10.78
C SER A 135 3.99 -3.17 12.11
N ASN A 136 4.43 -4.06 13.02
CA ASN A 136 3.76 -4.35 14.27
C ASN A 136 2.27 -4.67 14.00
N THR A 137 1.35 -4.02 14.72
CA THR A 137 -0.10 -4.18 14.54
C THR A 137 -0.72 -3.15 13.59
N GLY A 138 0.12 -2.45 12.79
CA GLY A 138 -0.31 -1.42 11.84
C GLY A 138 -1.34 -1.95 10.84
N ARG A 139 -2.35 -1.13 10.52
CA ARG A 139 -3.42 -1.44 9.58
C ARG A 139 -3.59 -0.30 8.60
N LEU A 140 -3.29 -0.56 7.34
CA LEU A 140 -3.47 0.39 6.25
C LEU A 140 -4.59 -0.06 5.32
N LYS A 141 -5.48 0.86 4.96
CA LYS A 141 -6.44 0.68 3.87
C LYS A 141 -6.21 1.72 2.79
N LEU A 142 -6.16 1.30 1.54
CA LEU A 142 -5.96 2.12 0.36
C LEU A 142 -7.17 1.95 -0.56
N PHE A 143 -7.91 3.04 -0.80
CA PHE A 143 -9.17 3.00 -1.53
C PHE A 143 -9.21 3.99 -2.70
N GLY A 144 -9.45 3.49 -3.91
CA GLY A 144 -9.68 4.37 -5.06
C GLY A 144 -8.48 5.23 -5.45
N LEU A 145 -7.27 4.68 -5.33
CA LEU A 145 -6.02 5.41 -5.61
C LEU A 145 -5.36 4.88 -6.88
N HIS A 146 -4.58 5.75 -7.53
CA HIS A 146 -3.72 5.40 -8.66
C HIS A 146 -2.24 5.48 -8.26
N PHE A 147 -1.42 4.51 -8.66
CA PHE A 147 0.02 4.46 -8.37
C PHE A 147 0.81 4.24 -9.66
N ASP A 148 1.91 4.97 -9.83
CA ASP A 148 2.78 4.84 -10.98
C ASP A 148 4.02 3.94 -10.65
N ASN A 149 4.66 4.16 -9.50
CA ASN A 149 5.78 3.41 -8.90
C ASN A 149 6.95 3.03 -9.83
N LEU A 150 7.72 4.03 -10.26
CA LEU A 150 8.73 3.85 -11.32
C LEU A 150 10.08 4.44 -10.99
N ASN A 151 10.56 4.31 -9.76
CA ASN A 151 11.97 4.61 -9.57
C ASN A 151 12.78 3.36 -9.94
N PRO A 152 13.35 3.24 -11.16
CA PRO A 152 14.12 2.06 -11.55
C PRO A 152 15.38 1.87 -10.70
N THR A 153 15.81 2.92 -9.98
CA THR A 153 16.97 2.86 -9.07
C THR A 153 16.61 2.46 -7.64
N SER A 154 15.31 2.31 -7.32
CA SER A 154 14.88 1.81 -6.02
C SER A 154 15.23 0.33 -5.87
N ASN A 155 15.64 -0.04 -4.66
CA ASN A 155 15.78 -1.44 -4.24
C ASN A 155 14.70 -1.84 -3.22
N ASN A 156 13.83 -0.89 -2.84
CA ASN A 156 12.78 -1.11 -1.86
C ASN A 156 11.44 -1.29 -2.57
N PRO A 157 10.56 -2.16 -2.07
CA PRO A 157 9.22 -2.31 -2.62
C PRO A 157 8.40 -1.05 -2.39
N LEU A 158 7.40 -0.76 -3.24
CA LEU A 158 6.49 0.37 -3.00
C LEU A 158 5.77 0.23 -1.66
N ILE A 159 5.27 -0.99 -1.39
CA ILE A 159 4.58 -1.34 -0.17
C ILE A 159 5.30 -2.51 0.49
N SER A 160 5.75 -2.29 1.72
CA SER A 160 6.35 -3.33 2.57
C SER A 160 5.41 -3.67 3.72
N ILE A 161 5.13 -4.96 3.91
CA ILE A 161 4.45 -5.50 5.09
C ILE A 161 5.42 -6.46 5.77
N SER A 162 5.66 -6.25 7.06
CA SER A 162 6.52 -7.16 7.82
C SER A 162 6.20 -7.14 9.31
N THR A 163 6.31 -8.28 9.96
CA THR A 163 6.23 -8.39 11.42
C THR A 163 7.35 -9.25 11.95
N ASP A 164 7.82 -8.95 13.15
CA ASP A 164 8.68 -9.81 13.97
C ASP A 164 7.91 -10.37 15.18
N SER A 165 6.60 -10.12 15.23
CA SER A 165 5.73 -10.40 16.37
C SER A 165 4.52 -11.23 15.96
N VAL A 166 3.86 -11.84 16.95
CA VAL A 166 2.66 -12.67 16.75
C VAL A 166 1.47 -11.86 16.22
N ASP A 167 1.46 -10.54 16.46
CA ASP A 167 0.41 -9.69 15.94
C ASP A 167 0.69 -9.32 14.47
N ALA A 168 -0.30 -9.59 13.63
CA ALA A 168 -0.18 -9.46 12.18
C ALA A 168 -0.54 -8.05 11.69
N PRO A 169 0.36 -7.34 10.98
CA PRO A 169 0.04 -6.12 10.26
C PRO A 169 -0.95 -6.40 9.14
N GLN A 170 -1.74 -5.40 8.75
CA GLN A 170 -2.82 -5.57 7.78
C GLN A 170 -2.74 -4.53 6.66
N LEU A 171 -2.85 -5.00 5.42
CA LEU A 171 -3.02 -4.17 4.23
C LEU A 171 -4.34 -4.54 3.53
N GLN A 172 -5.18 -3.55 3.29
CA GLN A 172 -6.33 -3.66 2.41
C GLN A 172 -6.16 -2.71 1.23
N ILE A 173 -6.20 -3.25 0.00
CA ILE A 173 -6.21 -2.48 -1.25
C ILE A 173 -7.55 -2.74 -1.92
N GLU A 174 -8.30 -1.69 -2.23
CA GLU A 174 -9.62 -1.82 -2.84
C GLU A 174 -9.83 -0.75 -3.89
N ASP A 175 -10.25 -1.16 -5.09
CA ASP A 175 -10.56 -0.25 -6.21
C ASP A 175 -9.38 0.65 -6.61
N CYS A 176 -8.15 0.16 -6.44
CA CYS A 176 -6.94 0.88 -6.83
C CYS A 176 -6.48 0.51 -8.24
N GLU A 177 -5.61 1.34 -8.80
CA GLU A 177 -4.91 1.12 -10.06
C GLU A 177 -3.40 1.26 -9.84
N PHE A 178 -2.63 0.34 -10.43
CA PHE A 178 -1.17 0.40 -10.49
C PHE A 178 -0.77 0.28 -11.96
N GLU A 179 -0.22 1.33 -12.53
CA GLU A 179 0.14 1.38 -13.95
C GLU A 179 1.56 1.89 -14.09
N SER A 180 2.39 1.19 -14.86
CA SER A 180 3.72 1.69 -15.21
C SER A 180 3.60 2.94 -16.11
N ASP A 181 4.20 4.08 -15.73
CA ASP A 181 4.23 5.31 -16.56
C ASP A 181 5.11 5.17 -17.80
N ASP A 182 6.02 4.19 -17.78
CA ASP A 182 6.86 3.77 -18.89
C ASP A 182 6.85 2.24 -18.96
N PRO A 183 5.94 1.63 -19.76
CA PRO A 183 5.87 0.19 -19.98
C PRO A 183 7.14 -0.45 -20.53
N ASP A 184 8.08 0.34 -21.05
CA ASP A 184 9.38 -0.14 -21.52
C ASP A 184 10.49 -0.02 -20.47
N SER A 185 10.24 0.74 -19.39
CA SER A 185 11.14 0.82 -18.25
C SER A 185 11.14 -0.47 -17.44
N GLN A 186 12.29 -0.74 -16.84
CA GLN A 186 12.53 -1.89 -15.96
C GLN A 186 12.63 -1.42 -14.51
N ILE A 187 11.97 -2.13 -13.60
CA ILE A 187 12.09 -1.89 -12.16
C ILE A 187 12.82 -3.05 -11.47
N TYR A 188 13.67 -2.71 -10.50
CA TYR A 188 14.55 -3.65 -9.78
C TYR A 188 14.06 -3.96 -8.36
N HIS A 189 12.76 -3.76 -8.13
CA HIS A 189 12.07 -4.00 -6.86
C HIS A 189 10.65 -4.49 -7.12
N SER A 190 10.05 -5.14 -6.13
CA SER A 190 8.63 -5.49 -6.14
C SER A 190 7.72 -4.26 -5.98
N ILE A 191 6.44 -4.40 -6.33
CA ILE A 191 5.43 -3.42 -5.90
C ILE A 191 5.06 -3.69 -4.45
N ILE A 192 4.81 -4.96 -4.11
CA ILE A 192 4.43 -5.38 -2.76
C ILE A 192 5.38 -6.46 -2.28
N SER A 193 5.98 -6.27 -1.11
CA SER A 193 6.72 -7.32 -0.40
C SER A 193 6.05 -7.63 0.93
N ILE A 194 5.85 -8.91 1.21
CA ILE A 194 5.18 -9.40 2.41
C ILE A 194 6.11 -10.35 3.14
N ASN A 195 6.38 -10.06 4.41
CA ASN A 195 7.13 -10.93 5.31
C ASN A 195 6.40 -11.08 6.64
N GLY A 196 5.29 -11.81 6.59
CA GLY A 196 4.32 -11.89 7.67
C GLY A 196 3.24 -10.82 7.57
N GLY A 197 2.04 -11.16 8.05
CA GLY A 197 0.88 -10.26 8.05
C GLY A 197 -0.28 -10.74 7.19
N ILE A 198 -1.29 -9.88 7.04
CA ILE A 198 -2.51 -10.13 6.28
C ILE A 198 -2.64 -9.10 5.16
N MET A 199 -2.76 -9.55 3.91
CA MET A 199 -3.09 -8.70 2.77
C MET A 199 -4.43 -9.12 2.16
N LYS A 200 -5.30 -8.14 1.91
CA LYS A 200 -6.46 -8.27 1.04
C LYS A 200 -6.36 -7.28 -0.13
N MET A 201 -6.52 -7.77 -1.35
CA MET A 201 -6.60 -6.95 -2.55
C MET A 201 -7.90 -7.27 -3.30
N GLU A 202 -8.68 -6.25 -3.62
CA GLU A 202 -9.97 -6.42 -4.27
C GLU A 202 -10.24 -5.35 -5.33
N ARG A 203 -10.85 -5.76 -6.46
CA ARG A 203 -11.26 -4.84 -7.55
C ARG A 203 -10.13 -3.92 -8.02
N THR A 204 -8.92 -4.45 -8.13
CA THR A 204 -7.73 -3.67 -8.48
C THR A 204 -7.29 -4.02 -9.90
N THR A 205 -6.77 -3.04 -10.64
CA THR A 205 -6.09 -3.28 -11.92
C THR A 205 -4.60 -2.99 -11.75
N ILE A 206 -3.76 -3.91 -12.20
CA ILE A 206 -2.30 -3.75 -12.19
C ILE A 206 -1.74 -4.09 -13.56
N GLU A 207 -1.02 -3.16 -14.19
CA GLU A 207 -0.62 -3.32 -15.58
C GLU A 207 0.74 -2.75 -15.96
N TYR A 208 1.33 -3.38 -16.99
CA TYR A 208 2.49 -2.90 -17.73
C TYR A 208 3.83 -2.81 -16.97
N TYR A 209 4.04 -3.63 -15.95
CA TYR A 209 5.33 -3.68 -15.23
C TYR A 209 6.32 -4.70 -15.82
N LYS A 210 7.58 -4.28 -15.99
CA LYS A 210 8.73 -5.16 -16.29
C LYS A 210 9.67 -5.23 -15.09
N LEU A 211 9.68 -6.37 -14.40
CA LEU A 211 10.43 -6.63 -13.18
C LEU A 211 11.76 -7.34 -13.49
N MET A 212 12.83 -6.87 -12.89
CA MET A 212 14.18 -7.41 -13.04
C MET A 212 14.65 -8.21 -11.82
N ASP A 213 15.78 -8.87 -11.99
CA ASP A 213 16.39 -9.77 -11.01
C ASP A 213 15.40 -10.85 -10.52
N GLN A 214 15.35 -11.08 -9.21
CA GLN A 214 14.49 -12.06 -8.57
C GLN A 214 13.14 -11.48 -8.13
N ASN A 215 12.77 -10.29 -8.63
CA ASN A 215 11.57 -9.60 -8.21
C ASN A 215 10.34 -10.04 -8.99
N SER A 216 9.22 -10.11 -8.27
CA SER A 216 7.87 -10.22 -8.81
C SER A 216 7.05 -9.03 -8.35
N LEU A 217 5.89 -8.81 -8.96
CA LEU A 217 4.97 -7.74 -8.56
C LEU A 217 4.63 -7.84 -7.06
N ILE A 218 4.31 -9.06 -6.60
CA ILE A 218 4.05 -9.42 -5.21
C ILE A 218 5.03 -10.54 -4.79
N ASN A 219 5.88 -10.24 -3.82
CA ASN A 219 6.77 -11.21 -3.19
C ASN A 219 6.24 -11.59 -1.80
N ILE A 220 6.03 -12.89 -1.55
CA ILE A 220 5.68 -13.44 -0.22
C ILE A 220 6.88 -14.23 0.29
N LYS A 221 7.50 -13.76 1.37
CA LYS A 221 8.72 -14.31 1.96
C LYS A 221 8.41 -15.39 3.00
N PRO A 222 9.32 -16.35 3.21
CA PRO A 222 9.08 -17.48 4.09
C PRO A 222 9.40 -17.18 5.56
N ASP A 223 9.93 -16.01 5.93
CA ASP A 223 10.43 -15.83 7.29
C ASP A 223 9.28 -15.84 8.32
N GLN A 224 8.09 -15.39 7.91
CA GLN A 224 6.92 -15.26 8.77
C GLN A 224 5.63 -15.62 8.04
N SER A 225 4.69 -16.24 8.77
CA SER A 225 3.43 -16.70 8.18
C SER A 225 2.61 -15.54 7.63
N SER A 226 2.20 -15.66 6.37
CA SER A 226 1.49 -14.61 5.63
C SER A 226 0.15 -15.11 5.11
N THR A 227 -0.92 -14.33 5.28
CA THR A 227 -2.23 -14.60 4.69
C THR A 227 -2.55 -13.57 3.63
N VAL A 228 -2.62 -14.01 2.37
CA VAL A 228 -2.85 -13.15 1.21
C VAL A 228 -4.12 -13.59 0.50
N THR A 229 -5.06 -12.66 0.31
CA THR A 229 -6.29 -12.89 -0.45
C THR A 229 -6.42 -11.85 -1.56
N ILE A 230 -6.60 -12.30 -2.80
CA ILE A 230 -6.76 -11.46 -3.98
C ILE A 230 -8.07 -11.85 -4.66
N SER A 231 -8.93 -10.87 -4.96
CA SER A 231 -10.23 -11.12 -5.59
C SER A 231 -10.66 -10.04 -6.58
N GLN A 232 -11.32 -10.43 -7.67
CA GLN A 232 -11.82 -9.48 -8.68
C GLN A 232 -10.72 -8.54 -9.21
N THR A 233 -9.47 -9.01 -9.27
CA THR A 233 -8.29 -8.20 -9.65
C THR A 233 -7.78 -8.62 -11.02
N SER A 234 -7.37 -7.64 -11.83
CA SER A 234 -6.78 -7.86 -13.14
C SER A 234 -5.29 -7.56 -13.12
N PHE A 235 -4.48 -8.48 -13.64
CA PHE A 235 -3.05 -8.34 -13.87
C PHE A 235 -2.80 -8.43 -15.38
N ILE A 236 -2.25 -7.37 -15.98
CA ILE A 236 -2.15 -7.24 -17.44
C ILE A 236 -0.70 -6.94 -17.83
N SER A 237 -0.13 -7.75 -18.71
CA SER A 237 1.20 -7.54 -19.29
C SER A 237 2.29 -7.30 -18.24
N ILE A 238 2.32 -8.17 -17.22
CA ILE A 238 3.34 -8.15 -16.19
C ILE A 238 4.47 -9.11 -16.59
N GLU A 239 5.67 -8.60 -16.74
CA GLU A 239 6.82 -9.38 -17.18
C GLU A 239 7.88 -9.44 -16.08
N GLN A 240 8.46 -10.61 -15.88
CA GLN A 240 9.66 -10.82 -15.08
C GLN A 240 10.78 -11.25 -16.04
N GLN A 241 11.71 -10.34 -16.30
CA GLN A 241 12.78 -10.47 -17.29
C GLN A 241 14.17 -10.75 -16.67
N GLY A 242 14.25 -10.89 -15.34
CA GLY A 242 15.46 -11.28 -14.62
C GLY A 242 15.58 -12.78 -14.37
N THR A 243 16.32 -13.15 -13.32
CA THR A 243 16.50 -14.56 -12.88
C THR A 243 15.41 -15.09 -11.94
N GLY A 244 14.39 -14.28 -11.64
CA GLY A 244 13.23 -14.64 -10.83
C GLY A 244 12.24 -15.60 -11.50
N ASN A 245 11.14 -15.83 -10.79
CA ASN A 245 10.02 -16.68 -11.19
C ASN A 245 8.72 -15.88 -11.01
N GLY A 246 7.59 -16.33 -11.55
CA GLY A 246 6.27 -15.80 -11.19
C GLY A 246 6.15 -14.29 -11.38
N ALA A 247 5.80 -13.79 -12.58
CA ALA A 247 5.85 -12.34 -12.81
C ALA A 247 4.95 -11.52 -11.88
N VAL A 248 3.76 -12.07 -11.57
CA VAL A 248 2.82 -11.43 -10.67
C VAL A 248 3.09 -11.83 -9.23
N ILE A 249 3.18 -13.13 -8.96
CA ILE A 249 3.33 -13.63 -7.59
C ILE A 249 4.49 -14.62 -7.53
N ASN A 250 5.42 -14.34 -6.63
CA ASN A 250 6.41 -15.31 -6.17
C ASN A 250 6.24 -15.52 -4.67
N ALA A 251 5.77 -16.71 -4.31
CA ALA A 251 5.38 -17.02 -2.93
C ALA A 251 6.15 -18.19 -2.35
N GLN A 252 6.83 -17.97 -1.23
CA GLN A 252 7.42 -19.04 -0.43
C GLN A 252 6.58 -19.20 0.84
N LEU A 253 5.84 -20.30 0.92
CA LEU A 253 4.82 -20.53 1.95
C LEU A 253 5.32 -21.57 2.95
N ASN A 254 5.28 -21.21 4.23
CA ASN A 254 5.63 -22.06 5.37
C ASN A 254 4.54 -22.01 6.45
N GLY A 255 4.51 -22.99 7.36
CA GLY A 255 3.60 -22.99 8.51
C GLY A 255 2.13 -22.79 8.14
N GLU A 256 1.52 -21.71 8.61
CA GLU A 256 0.11 -21.36 8.33
C GLU A 256 -0.04 -20.40 7.14
N SER A 257 1.02 -20.17 6.36
CA SER A 257 0.99 -19.24 5.22
C SER A 257 -0.02 -19.67 4.17
N LYS A 258 -0.81 -18.71 3.70
CA LYS A 258 -1.93 -18.95 2.80
C LYS A 258 -1.98 -17.91 1.69
N LEU A 259 -2.02 -18.36 0.44
CA LEU A 259 -2.31 -17.55 -0.74
C LEU A 259 -3.65 -17.97 -1.35
N THR A 260 -4.60 -17.05 -1.40
CA THR A 260 -5.93 -17.28 -1.97
C THR A 260 -6.19 -16.34 -3.13
N ILE A 261 -6.46 -16.89 -4.31
CA ILE A 261 -6.92 -16.17 -5.50
C ILE A 261 -8.39 -16.55 -5.71
N LYS A 262 -9.31 -15.60 -5.70
CA LYS A 262 -10.73 -15.94 -5.75
C LYS A 262 -11.62 -14.96 -6.50
N ASP A 263 -12.82 -15.44 -6.85
CA ASP A 263 -13.92 -14.60 -7.30
C ASP A 263 -13.56 -13.68 -8.48
N GLY A 264 -13.08 -14.26 -9.59
CA GLY A 264 -12.99 -13.52 -10.85
C GLY A 264 -11.71 -12.72 -11.06
N CYS A 265 -10.55 -13.26 -10.67
CA CYS A 265 -9.26 -12.65 -11.04
C CYS A 265 -8.90 -12.93 -12.50
N SER A 266 -8.16 -12.02 -13.14
CA SER A 266 -7.64 -12.21 -14.48
C SER A 266 -6.13 -11.99 -14.53
N PHE A 267 -5.41 -12.91 -15.16
CA PHE A 267 -3.99 -12.81 -15.45
C PHE A 267 -3.84 -12.89 -16.96
N SER A 268 -3.45 -11.78 -17.59
CA SER A 268 -3.38 -11.66 -19.04
C SER A 268 -1.98 -11.24 -19.49
N GLY A 269 -1.34 -12.05 -20.33
CA GLY A 269 -0.04 -11.71 -20.90
C GLY A 269 1.11 -11.68 -19.87
N CYS A 270 0.95 -12.34 -18.72
CA CYS A 270 1.99 -12.39 -17.69
C CYS A 270 3.11 -13.37 -18.07
N GLN A 271 4.37 -12.90 -18.06
CA GLN A 271 5.50 -13.68 -18.56
C GLN A 271 6.66 -13.72 -17.57
N SER A 272 7.26 -14.89 -17.36
CA SER A 272 8.48 -15.03 -16.54
C SER A 272 9.58 -15.77 -17.32
N ILE A 273 10.82 -15.32 -17.18
CA ILE A 273 11.98 -16.09 -17.65
C ILE A 273 12.18 -17.35 -16.80
N GLY A 274 11.84 -17.29 -15.51
CA GLY A 274 11.83 -18.46 -14.64
C GLY A 274 10.64 -19.39 -14.89
N SER A 275 10.15 -19.96 -13.79
CA SER A 275 8.99 -20.83 -13.75
C SER A 275 7.73 -20.05 -13.34
N GLY A 276 6.55 -20.46 -13.82
CA GLY A 276 5.27 -19.82 -13.53
C GLY A 276 5.17 -18.46 -14.20
N GLY A 277 4.53 -18.35 -15.36
CA GLY A 277 4.44 -17.07 -16.08
C GLY A 277 3.76 -15.97 -15.27
N ALA A 278 2.71 -16.32 -14.52
CA ALA A 278 2.03 -15.43 -13.60
C ALA A 278 2.38 -15.73 -12.15
N ILE A 279 2.25 -16.99 -11.73
CA ILE A 279 2.38 -17.41 -10.34
C ILE A 279 3.44 -18.50 -10.23
N TYR A 280 4.45 -18.23 -9.41
CA TYR A 280 5.35 -19.22 -8.88
C TYR A 280 5.12 -19.34 -7.39
N ALA A 281 5.07 -20.56 -6.87
CA ALA A 281 5.06 -20.73 -5.44
C ALA A 281 5.75 -22.01 -4.98
N THR A 282 6.41 -21.92 -3.83
CA THR A 282 6.99 -23.04 -3.10
C THR A 282 6.18 -23.29 -1.83
N LEU A 283 5.75 -24.54 -1.63
CA LEU A 283 5.18 -25.01 -0.36
C LEU A 283 6.28 -25.78 0.37
N ASN A 284 6.75 -25.22 1.49
CA ASN A 284 7.79 -25.82 2.31
C ASN A 284 7.23 -27.01 3.12
N SER A 285 8.13 -27.89 3.57
CA SER A 285 7.77 -29.13 4.29
C SER A 285 7.01 -28.91 5.60
N ASP A 286 7.07 -27.71 6.17
CA ASP A 286 6.41 -27.31 7.41
C ASP A 286 5.03 -26.66 7.18
N ILE A 287 4.51 -26.65 5.94
CA ILE A 287 3.15 -26.19 5.66
C ILE A 287 2.13 -27.04 6.43
N THR A 288 1.18 -26.38 7.07
CA THR A 288 0.12 -27.00 7.88
C THR A 288 -1.17 -27.13 7.09
N ASP A 289 -2.15 -27.88 7.63
CA ASP A 289 -3.48 -28.05 7.02
C ASP A 289 -4.25 -26.73 6.83
N SER A 290 -3.87 -25.66 7.52
CA SER A 290 -4.46 -24.32 7.37
C SER A 290 -3.76 -23.46 6.31
N GLY A 291 -2.56 -23.86 5.88
CA GLY A 291 -1.76 -23.18 4.86
C GLY A 291 -1.95 -23.73 3.45
N GLY A 292 -1.34 -23.06 2.47
CA GLY A 292 -1.30 -23.50 1.08
C GLY A 292 -1.79 -22.47 0.07
N ILE A 293 -2.10 -22.95 -1.14
CA ILE A 293 -2.54 -22.12 -2.27
C ILE A 293 -3.93 -22.55 -2.69
N PHE A 294 -4.82 -21.57 -2.79
CA PHE A 294 -6.23 -21.78 -3.09
C PHE A 294 -6.61 -20.90 -4.28
N ILE A 295 -7.07 -21.52 -5.36
CA ILE A 295 -7.72 -20.83 -6.47
C ILE A 295 -9.19 -21.27 -6.43
N GLU A 296 -10.06 -20.42 -5.90
CA GLU A 296 -11.42 -20.78 -5.50
C GLU A 296 -12.44 -19.67 -5.84
N GLY A 297 -13.70 -19.86 -5.44
CA GLY A 297 -14.74 -18.85 -5.57
C GLY A 297 -15.82 -19.20 -6.60
N THR A 298 -16.71 -18.24 -6.82
CA THR A 298 -17.93 -18.45 -7.65
C THR A 298 -17.84 -17.83 -9.03
N THR A 299 -16.93 -16.88 -9.22
CA THR A 299 -16.67 -16.21 -10.51
C THR A 299 -15.38 -16.76 -11.12
N LEU A 300 -15.39 -16.96 -12.44
CA LEU A 300 -14.28 -17.56 -13.19
C LEU A 300 -12.99 -16.75 -13.08
N THR A 301 -11.95 -17.37 -12.52
CA THR A 301 -10.57 -16.85 -12.60
C THR A 301 -9.90 -17.31 -13.90
N THR A 302 -9.27 -16.40 -14.65
CA THR A 302 -8.69 -16.67 -15.96
C THR A 302 -7.18 -16.43 -16.00
N PHE A 303 -6.46 -17.32 -16.70
CA PHE A 303 -5.06 -17.15 -17.08
C PHE A 303 -4.98 -17.23 -18.60
N SER A 304 -4.68 -16.12 -19.27
CA SER A 304 -4.64 -16.03 -20.73
C SER A 304 -3.31 -15.50 -21.22
N GLN A 305 -2.72 -16.18 -22.19
CA GLN A 305 -1.45 -15.74 -22.81
C GLN A 305 -0.29 -15.62 -21.80
N CYS A 306 -0.38 -16.30 -20.66
CA CYS A 306 0.73 -16.36 -19.70
C CYS A 306 1.73 -17.43 -20.13
N SER A 307 3.03 -17.13 -20.00
CA SER A 307 4.09 -18.06 -20.37
C SER A 307 5.31 -17.99 -19.44
N ALA A 308 5.96 -19.13 -19.26
CA ALA A 308 7.23 -19.26 -18.55
C ALA A 308 8.28 -19.84 -19.49
N SER A 309 9.55 -19.44 -19.35
CA SER A 309 10.64 -20.04 -20.15
C SER A 309 11.16 -21.34 -19.56
N GLN A 310 10.91 -21.60 -18.26
CA GLN A 310 11.25 -22.86 -17.61
C GLN A 310 10.02 -23.77 -17.44
N LEU A 311 9.42 -23.80 -16.25
CA LEU A 311 8.32 -24.73 -15.91
C LEU A 311 7.02 -23.98 -15.65
N GLY A 312 5.88 -24.62 -15.95
CA GLY A 312 4.54 -24.11 -15.66
C GLY A 312 4.20 -22.82 -16.41
N GLY A 313 3.47 -22.93 -17.54
CA GLY A 313 3.18 -21.80 -18.41
C GLY A 313 2.59 -20.59 -17.69
N ALA A 314 1.45 -20.76 -17.01
CA ALA A 314 0.86 -19.71 -16.17
C ALA A 314 1.23 -19.86 -14.68
N ILE A 315 1.20 -21.10 -14.18
CA ILE A 315 1.38 -21.42 -12.77
C ILE A 315 2.40 -22.53 -12.65
N TYR A 316 3.35 -22.38 -11.74
CA TYR A 316 4.24 -23.45 -11.31
C TYR A 316 4.24 -23.54 -9.78
N LEU A 317 4.07 -24.76 -9.27
CA LEU A 317 4.07 -25.06 -7.84
C LEU A 317 5.21 -26.05 -7.54
N ASP A 318 6.14 -25.64 -6.69
CA ASP A 318 7.17 -26.50 -6.12
C ASP A 318 6.73 -26.96 -4.74
N ILE A 319 6.36 -28.24 -4.63
CA ILE A 319 5.79 -28.80 -3.41
C ILE A 319 6.86 -29.68 -2.78
N SER A 320 7.46 -29.21 -1.68
CA SER A 320 8.40 -30.01 -0.90
C SER A 320 7.62 -31.16 -0.26
N ILE A 321 7.97 -32.39 -0.63
CA ILE A 321 7.39 -33.59 -0.03
C ILE A 321 8.05 -33.79 1.34
N GLY A 322 7.24 -33.77 2.41
CA GLY A 322 7.66 -34.12 3.77
C GLY A 322 7.93 -35.60 3.95
#